data_AF-A0AA36GUW0-F1
#
_entry.id   AF-A0AA36GUW0-F1
#
_cell.length_a   1.000
_cell.length_b   1.000
_cell.length_c   1.000
_cell.angle_alpha   90.00
_cell.angle_beta   90.00
_cell.angle_gamma   90.00
#
_symmetry.space_group_name_H-M   'P 1'
#
loop_
_entity.id
_entity.type
_entity.pdbx_description
1 polymer ?
#
loop_
_entity_poly.entity_id
_entity_poly.type
_entity_poly.pdbx_seq_one_letter_code
_entity_poly.pdbx_strand_id
1 'polypeptide(L)'
;MAMLLATLSKKGNKITKKPTNTGKGNTLPKITKANYASILKNVASKSELKGEPFDAAESELTEKEVEELFRGKKTVRMCIRIAETNYAKLDLSSVQKIIVSGCKNKGEDIPALVVEDNQLLKKFFLSPKLVVEYGSGNLPMMRIQRNRDLENIDMLKYAFKNKNALILEDGECHITKELTTFNGITNCKIISGNITISSSIENPPANFRLQKISGCLRIDGTNITNIDFLSDVTYGQVTCTRGKHDSACRARPITSETISSFQNCKKILGNLEIIGWPEDVSQLQQAFGNVEEIHGQLLITNTSIKSTADIFKSLRVVENHGPTGRAVIIKDNSNLELIQIDSLESIHSDQKTAVIIQQPKAIITSKTSYRLRVSTSGKVELKAMVSNPDEGGMVPYFVSNTLNV
;
A
#
# COMPACT_ATOMS: atom_id res chain seq x y z
N MET A 1 44.25 -18.63 37.95
CA MET A 1 43.64 -18.45 39.28
C MET A 1 43.15 -17.01 39.36
N ALA A 2 41.84 -16.82 39.57
CA ALA A 2 41.08 -15.56 39.69
C ALA A 2 41.04 -14.62 38.47
N MET A 3 39.90 -14.64 37.74
CA MET A 3 39.49 -13.61 36.79
C MET A 3 38.31 -12.84 37.42
N LEU A 4 38.51 -11.54 37.67
CA LEU A 4 37.52 -10.61 38.22
C LEU A 4 36.43 -10.32 37.18
N LEU A 5 35.17 -10.52 37.55
CA LEU A 5 34.00 -10.01 36.82
C LEU A 5 33.44 -8.81 37.59
N ALA A 6 33.52 -7.62 37.00
CA ALA A 6 32.87 -6.41 37.49
C ALA A 6 31.49 -6.25 36.83
N THR A 7 30.44 -6.28 37.64
CA THR A 7 29.06 -5.98 37.28
C THR A 7 28.79 -4.49 37.38
N LEU A 8 28.43 -3.84 36.26
CA LEU A 8 27.90 -2.47 36.24
C LEU A 8 26.38 -2.50 36.36
N SER A 9 25.88 -2.13 37.54
CA SER A 9 24.47 -1.87 37.84
C SER A 9 24.07 -0.46 37.39
N LYS A 10 23.22 -0.35 36.36
CA LYS A 10 22.56 0.91 35.98
C LYS A 10 21.20 1.00 36.68
N LYS A 11 21.12 1.81 37.73
CA LYS A 11 19.85 2.29 38.30
C LYS A 11 19.20 3.28 37.34
N GLY A 12 18.18 2.85 36.62
CA GLY A 12 17.29 3.70 35.84
C GLY A 12 16.25 4.37 36.72
N ASN A 13 16.22 5.70 36.72
CA ASN A 13 15.29 6.53 37.46
C ASN A 13 13.89 6.45 36.81
N LYS A 14 12.91 5.80 37.47
CA LYS A 14 11.51 5.74 37.02
C LYS A 14 10.82 7.07 37.36
N ILE A 15 10.67 7.94 36.37
CA ILE A 15 9.81 9.12 36.47
C ILE A 15 8.35 8.67 36.27
N THR A 16 7.61 8.53 37.36
CA THR A 16 6.16 8.33 37.36
C THR A 16 5.47 9.66 37.10
N LYS A 17 5.15 9.94 35.82
CA LYS A 17 4.24 11.04 35.48
C LYS A 17 2.82 10.69 35.92
N LYS A 18 2.31 11.44 36.90
CA LYS A 18 0.93 11.37 37.38
C LYS A 18 0.01 11.94 36.28
N PRO A 19 -1.02 11.22 35.81
CA PRO A 19 -1.88 11.71 34.75
C PRO A 19 -2.81 12.80 35.28
N THR A 20 -2.81 13.94 34.61
CA THR A 20 -3.69 15.08 34.86
C THR A 20 -5.08 14.80 34.29
N ASN A 21 -6.04 14.58 35.18
CA ASN A 21 -7.47 14.43 34.88
C ASN A 21 -8.04 15.75 34.38
N THR A 22 -8.16 15.90 33.06
CA THR A 22 -9.09 16.85 32.45
C THR A 22 -10.27 16.04 31.91
N GLY A 23 -11.50 16.49 32.19
CA GLY A 23 -12.77 15.78 31.97
C GLY A 23 -13.13 15.46 30.51
N LYS A 24 -12.25 14.76 29.80
CA LYS A 24 -12.54 14.07 28.55
C LYS A 24 -13.23 12.76 28.92
N GLY A 25 -14.48 12.60 28.51
CA GLY A 25 -15.34 11.50 28.92
C GLY A 25 -14.63 10.14 28.90
N ASN A 26 -14.75 9.41 30.00
CA ASN A 26 -14.14 8.11 30.31
C ASN A 26 -14.10 7.16 29.09
N THR A 27 -13.08 7.30 28.25
CA THR A 27 -12.83 6.42 27.12
C THR A 27 -11.84 5.39 27.64
N LEU A 28 -12.18 4.11 27.54
CA LEU A 28 -11.28 3.06 27.99
C LEU A 28 -9.97 3.11 27.19
N PRO A 29 -8.81 2.90 27.83
CA PRO A 29 -7.57 2.70 27.11
C PRO A 29 -7.66 1.43 26.25
N LYS A 30 -6.73 1.27 25.29
CA LYS A 30 -6.53 0.01 24.58
C LYS A 30 -6.61 -1.19 25.53
N ILE A 31 -7.50 -2.12 25.22
CA ILE A 31 -7.74 -3.31 26.04
C ILE A 31 -6.62 -4.31 25.78
N THR A 32 -5.96 -4.75 26.84
CA THR A 32 -4.87 -5.73 26.80
C THR A 32 -5.00 -6.71 27.96
N LYS A 33 -4.31 -7.85 27.88
CA LYS A 33 -4.25 -8.84 28.95
C LYS A 33 -3.86 -8.22 30.31
N ALA A 34 -2.95 -7.25 30.30
CA ALA A 34 -2.46 -6.59 31.52
C ALA A 34 -3.51 -5.72 32.22
N ASN A 35 -4.46 -5.13 31.49
CA ASN A 35 -5.48 -4.24 32.07
C ASN A 35 -6.89 -4.85 32.10
N TYR A 36 -7.09 -6.02 31.49
CA TYR A 36 -8.37 -6.71 31.34
C TYR A 36 -9.19 -6.81 32.63
N ALA A 37 -8.60 -7.30 33.72
CA ALA A 37 -9.32 -7.47 35.00
C ALA A 37 -9.83 -6.14 35.58
N SER A 38 -9.05 -5.06 35.42
CA SER A 38 -9.47 -3.71 35.85
C SER A 38 -10.61 -3.20 34.97
N ILE A 39 -10.51 -3.40 33.65
CA ILE A 39 -11.55 -3.01 32.70
C ILE A 39 -12.86 -3.74 32.99
N LEU A 40 -12.83 -5.07 33.16
CA LEU A 40 -14.00 -5.86 33.52
C LEU A 40 -14.72 -5.31 34.75
N LYS A 41 -13.99 -5.06 35.84
CA LYS A 41 -14.57 -4.49 37.08
C LYS A 41 -15.26 -3.15 36.82
N ASN A 42 -14.70 -2.32 35.94
CA ASN A 42 -15.23 -1.00 35.60
C ASN A 42 -16.44 -1.03 34.65
N VAL A 43 -16.65 -2.13 33.92
CA VAL A 43 -17.71 -2.28 32.93
C VAL A 43 -18.75 -3.33 33.28
N ALA A 44 -18.56 -4.14 34.33
CA ALA A 44 -19.44 -5.26 34.67
C ALA A 44 -20.93 -4.91 34.71
N SER A 45 -21.30 -3.79 35.35
CA SER A 45 -22.68 -3.32 35.47
C SER A 45 -23.18 -2.46 34.29
N LYS A 46 -22.31 -2.15 33.32
CA LYS A 46 -22.65 -1.28 32.19
C LYS A 46 -23.14 -2.09 31.01
N SER A 47 -24.23 -1.65 30.40
CA SER A 47 -24.73 -2.16 29.12
C SER A 47 -23.96 -1.61 27.92
N GLU A 48 -23.11 -0.61 28.13
CA GLU A 48 -22.29 0.03 27.11
C GLU A 48 -20.80 -0.20 27.34
N LEU A 49 -20.06 -0.51 26.28
CA LEU A 49 -18.60 -0.59 26.25
C LEU A 49 -18.05 0.50 25.32
N LYS A 50 -17.20 1.40 25.81
CA LYS A 50 -16.65 2.54 25.04
C LYS A 50 -15.14 2.66 25.24
N GLY A 51 -14.38 2.81 24.15
CA GLY A 51 -12.92 2.80 24.20
C GLY A 51 -12.27 3.03 22.84
N GLU A 52 -10.96 2.85 22.80
CA GLU A 52 -10.19 2.74 21.56
C GLU A 52 -10.62 1.49 20.75
N PRO A 53 -10.31 1.41 19.44
CA PRO A 53 -10.55 0.22 18.64
C PRO A 53 -10.01 -1.05 19.34
N PHE A 54 -10.83 -2.08 19.40
CA PHE A 54 -10.47 -3.37 19.96
C PHE A 54 -9.92 -4.28 18.87
N ASP A 55 -8.70 -4.79 19.07
CA ASP A 55 -8.10 -5.83 18.23
C ASP A 55 -7.80 -7.05 19.09
N ALA A 56 -8.42 -8.18 18.78
CA ALA A 56 -8.30 -9.40 19.57
C ALA A 56 -6.87 -9.96 19.62
N ALA A 57 -6.14 -9.95 18.50
CA ALA A 57 -4.77 -10.46 18.44
C ALA A 57 -3.84 -9.58 19.26
N GLU A 58 -3.95 -8.25 19.12
CA GLU A 58 -3.12 -7.31 19.90
C GLU A 58 -3.49 -7.25 21.38
N SER A 59 -4.69 -7.69 21.76
CA SER A 59 -5.14 -7.69 23.14
C SER A 59 -4.56 -8.83 23.98
N GLU A 60 -4.07 -9.89 23.34
CA GLU A 60 -3.62 -11.14 23.98
C GLU A 60 -4.72 -11.82 24.86
N LEU A 61 -5.99 -11.46 24.67
CA LEU A 61 -7.10 -12.08 25.38
C LEU A 61 -7.42 -13.46 24.81
N THR A 62 -7.79 -14.38 25.69
CA THR A 62 -8.33 -15.68 25.30
C THR A 62 -9.76 -15.53 24.78
N GLU A 63 -10.23 -16.53 24.04
CA GLU A 63 -11.61 -16.61 23.56
C GLU A 63 -12.65 -16.30 24.66
N LYS A 64 -12.53 -16.96 25.81
CA LYS A 64 -13.43 -16.79 26.97
C LYS A 64 -13.43 -15.37 27.52
N GLU A 65 -12.27 -14.71 27.51
CA GLU A 65 -12.13 -13.35 28.02
C GLU A 65 -12.75 -12.33 27.07
N VAL A 66 -12.62 -12.54 25.76
CA VAL A 66 -13.33 -11.72 24.77
C VAL A 66 -14.83 -11.91 24.93
N GLU A 67 -15.33 -13.14 25.05
CA GLU A 67 -16.76 -13.39 25.29
C GLU A 67 -17.25 -12.73 26.57
N GLU A 68 -16.51 -12.81 27.67
CA GLU A 68 -16.85 -12.17 28.94
C GLU A 68 -16.84 -10.63 28.83
N LEU A 69 -15.89 -10.04 28.11
CA LEU A 69 -15.81 -8.59 27.88
C LEU A 69 -17.06 -8.05 27.20
N PHE A 70 -17.55 -8.75 26.18
CA PHE A 70 -18.73 -8.35 25.41
C PHE A 70 -20.05 -8.90 25.98
N ARG A 71 -19.99 -9.76 27.00
CA ARG A 71 -21.18 -10.34 27.64
C ARG A 71 -22.07 -9.24 28.24
N GLY A 72 -23.33 -9.24 27.82
CA GLY A 72 -24.33 -8.26 28.30
C GLY A 72 -24.12 -6.83 27.78
N LYS A 73 -23.15 -6.58 26.89
CA LYS A 73 -22.93 -5.27 26.28
C LYS A 73 -23.88 -5.11 25.09
N LYS A 74 -24.94 -4.32 25.25
CA LYS A 74 -25.91 -4.02 24.20
C LYS A 74 -25.35 -3.02 23.18
N THR A 75 -24.56 -2.06 23.65
CA THR A 75 -23.96 -1.00 22.82
C THR A 75 -22.44 -1.03 22.94
N VAL A 76 -21.75 -0.97 21.80
CA VAL A 76 -20.29 -0.88 21.74
C VAL A 76 -19.92 0.39 20.97
N ARG A 77 -19.08 1.24 21.55
CA ARG A 77 -18.58 2.49 20.95
C ARG A 77 -17.08 2.38 20.66
N MET A 78 -16.75 1.54 19.69
CA MET A 78 -15.42 1.27 19.15
C MET A 78 -15.57 0.37 17.93
N CYS A 79 -14.53 0.26 17.12
CA CYS A 79 -14.46 -0.84 16.15
C CYS A 79 -13.91 -2.11 16.79
N ILE A 80 -14.32 -3.25 16.22
CA ILE A 80 -13.94 -4.58 16.69
C ILE A 80 -13.22 -5.28 15.53
N ARG A 81 -11.97 -5.69 15.74
CA ARG A 81 -11.20 -6.54 14.84
C ARG A 81 -10.90 -7.86 15.53
N ILE A 82 -11.43 -8.95 14.97
CA ILE A 82 -11.13 -10.33 15.36
C ILE A 82 -10.38 -10.94 14.18
N ALA A 83 -9.05 -10.87 14.20
CA ALA A 83 -8.27 -11.36 13.09
C ALA A 83 -7.03 -12.11 13.53
N GLU A 84 -6.63 -13.10 12.73
CA GLU A 84 -5.42 -13.89 12.98
C GLU A 84 -5.40 -14.55 14.37
N THR A 85 -6.59 -14.91 14.88
CA THR A 85 -6.75 -15.56 16.19
C THR A 85 -6.89 -17.07 16.06
N ASN A 86 -6.62 -17.76 17.16
CA ASN A 86 -6.85 -19.20 17.32
C ASN A 86 -8.21 -19.50 17.99
N TYR A 87 -9.17 -18.58 17.94
CA TYR A 87 -10.50 -18.79 18.54
C TYR A 87 -11.27 -19.84 17.74
N ALA A 88 -11.94 -20.75 18.43
CA ALA A 88 -12.81 -21.77 17.87
C ALA A 88 -14.27 -21.32 17.81
N LYS A 89 -14.69 -20.49 18.77
CA LYS A 89 -16.04 -19.97 18.88
C LYS A 89 -16.00 -18.54 19.41
N LEU A 90 -16.87 -17.66 18.94
CA LEU A 90 -17.01 -16.35 19.55
C LEU A 90 -18.46 -15.91 19.58
N ASP A 91 -18.96 -15.59 20.77
CA ASP A 91 -20.33 -15.15 20.99
C ASP A 91 -20.42 -13.65 21.34
N LEU A 92 -20.86 -12.85 20.37
CA LEU A 92 -21.18 -11.43 20.52
C LEU A 92 -22.69 -11.17 20.37
N SER A 93 -23.54 -12.18 20.62
CA SER A 93 -25.00 -12.10 20.47
C SER A 93 -25.68 -11.03 21.34
N SER A 94 -25.01 -10.60 22.42
CA SER A 94 -25.46 -9.50 23.27
C SER A 94 -25.37 -8.13 22.60
N VAL A 95 -24.45 -7.95 21.63
CA VAL A 95 -24.17 -6.68 20.98
C VAL A 95 -25.25 -6.37 19.94
N GLN A 96 -26.06 -5.36 20.22
CA GLN A 96 -27.17 -4.93 19.37
C GLN A 96 -26.85 -3.65 18.59
N LYS A 97 -25.85 -2.88 19.03
CA LYS A 97 -25.49 -1.62 18.41
C LYS A 97 -23.98 -1.38 18.46
N ILE A 98 -23.36 -1.07 17.32
CA ILE A 98 -21.97 -0.57 17.26
C ILE A 98 -22.00 0.88 16.78
N ILE A 99 -21.37 1.78 17.53
CA ILE A 99 -21.19 3.17 17.15
C ILE A 99 -19.71 3.36 16.81
N VAL A 100 -19.44 3.66 15.55
CA VAL A 100 -18.09 3.73 15.02
C VAL A 100 -17.44 5.05 15.44
N SER A 101 -16.32 4.95 16.18
CA SER A 101 -15.54 6.11 16.61
C SER A 101 -14.05 5.83 16.49
N GLY A 102 -13.33 6.68 15.74
CA GLY A 102 -11.86 6.62 15.66
C GLY A 102 -11.30 5.43 14.89
N CYS A 103 -12.07 4.86 13.97
CA CYS A 103 -11.70 3.65 13.26
C CYS A 103 -10.90 3.93 12.00
N LYS A 104 -9.61 4.19 12.18
CA LYS A 104 -8.65 4.35 11.08
C LYS A 104 -7.47 3.43 11.29
N ASN A 105 -7.08 2.70 10.26
CA ASN A 105 -5.84 1.93 10.27
C ASN A 105 -4.95 2.44 9.12
N LYS A 106 -3.78 3.00 9.46
CA LYS A 106 -2.84 3.56 8.47
C LYS A 106 -3.47 4.55 7.46
N GLY A 107 -4.49 5.30 7.90
CA GLY A 107 -5.19 6.28 7.06
C GLY A 107 -6.36 5.70 6.26
N GLU A 108 -6.57 4.39 6.27
CA GLU A 108 -7.73 3.73 5.67
C GLU A 108 -8.87 3.60 6.69
N ASP A 109 -10.08 3.87 6.23
CA ASP A 109 -11.29 3.66 7.00
C ASP A 109 -11.60 2.17 7.08
N ILE A 110 -11.78 1.66 8.30
CA ILE A 110 -12.07 0.24 8.55
C ILE A 110 -13.56 0.02 8.86
N PRO A 111 -14.12 -1.16 8.50
CA PRO A 111 -15.47 -1.55 8.91
C PRO A 111 -15.64 -1.54 10.43
N ALA A 112 -16.87 -1.35 10.91
CA ALA A 112 -17.17 -1.38 12.35
C ALA A 112 -16.81 -2.72 13.01
N LEU A 113 -17.01 -3.82 12.28
CA LEU A 113 -16.69 -5.16 12.71
C LEU A 113 -15.92 -5.89 11.61
N VAL A 114 -14.71 -6.33 11.91
CA VAL A 114 -13.86 -7.12 11.02
C VAL A 114 -13.61 -8.47 11.66
N VAL A 115 -13.93 -9.55 10.95
CA VAL A 115 -13.63 -10.93 11.35
C VAL A 115 -12.91 -11.61 10.20
N GLU A 116 -11.59 -11.75 10.30
CA GLU A 116 -10.78 -12.26 9.18
C GLU A 116 -9.63 -13.17 9.58
N ASP A 117 -9.27 -14.11 8.71
CA ASP A 117 -8.06 -14.94 8.88
C ASP A 117 -8.02 -15.80 10.16
N ASN A 118 -9.18 -16.11 10.76
CA ASN A 118 -9.26 -16.97 11.94
C ASN A 118 -9.43 -18.44 11.51
N GLN A 119 -8.31 -19.17 11.44
CA GLN A 119 -8.29 -20.52 10.86
C GLN A 119 -9.09 -21.55 11.65
N LEU A 120 -9.26 -21.35 12.96
CA LEU A 120 -9.98 -22.28 13.84
C LEU A 120 -11.43 -21.87 14.12
N LEU A 121 -11.86 -20.69 13.67
CA LEU A 121 -13.15 -20.12 14.06
C LEU A 121 -14.31 -20.82 13.35
N LYS A 122 -14.98 -21.72 14.08
CA LYS A 122 -16.11 -22.52 13.57
C LYS A 122 -17.45 -21.82 13.74
N LYS A 123 -17.62 -21.04 14.80
CA LYS A 123 -18.92 -20.43 15.12
C LYS A 123 -18.74 -18.98 15.56
N PHE A 124 -19.46 -18.08 14.90
CA PHE A 124 -19.47 -16.67 15.26
C PHE A 124 -20.90 -16.15 15.41
N PHE A 125 -21.30 -15.81 16.64
CA PHE A 125 -22.67 -15.39 16.94
C PHE A 125 -22.76 -13.87 17.05
N LEU A 126 -23.72 -13.29 16.33
CA LEU A 126 -24.07 -11.86 16.40
C LEU A 126 -25.55 -11.72 16.67
N SER A 127 -25.95 -10.57 17.24
CA SER A 127 -27.36 -10.26 17.37
C SER A 127 -27.99 -10.05 15.99
N PRO A 128 -29.13 -10.67 15.66
CA PRO A 128 -29.86 -10.34 14.42
C PRO A 128 -30.35 -8.89 14.41
N LYS A 129 -30.46 -8.28 15.60
CA LYS A 129 -30.82 -6.87 15.80
C LYS A 129 -29.62 -5.92 15.69
N LEU A 130 -28.42 -6.41 15.36
CA LEU A 130 -27.23 -5.59 15.27
C LEU A 130 -27.43 -4.45 14.25
N VAL A 131 -27.24 -3.21 14.72
CA VAL A 131 -27.22 -1.98 13.92
C VAL A 131 -25.86 -1.33 14.07
N VAL A 132 -25.35 -0.70 13.01
CA VAL A 132 -24.11 0.06 13.05
C VAL A 132 -24.38 1.52 12.68
N GLU A 133 -23.87 2.43 13.49
CA GLU A 133 -23.94 3.86 13.26
C GLU A 133 -22.54 4.40 12.95
N TYR A 134 -22.41 4.95 11.75
CA TYR A 134 -21.23 5.70 11.32
C TYR A 134 -21.46 7.19 11.60
N GLY A 135 -20.43 7.89 12.08
CA GLY A 135 -20.48 9.36 12.20
C GLY A 135 -20.56 10.06 10.84
N SER A 136 -19.90 9.49 9.82
CA SER A 136 -19.92 9.92 8.42
C SER A 136 -19.25 8.85 7.55
N GLY A 137 -19.85 8.43 6.44
CA GLY A 137 -19.24 7.52 5.45
C GLY A 137 -20.11 6.34 5.01
N ASN A 138 -19.84 5.82 3.80
CA ASN A 138 -20.50 4.64 3.21
C ASN A 138 -19.67 3.36 3.40
N LEU A 139 -19.13 3.15 4.60
CA LEU A 139 -18.32 1.96 4.88
C LEU A 139 -19.20 0.71 5.03
N PRO A 140 -18.71 -0.46 4.60
CA PRO A 140 -19.40 -1.70 4.89
C PRO A 140 -19.52 -1.88 6.40
N MET A 141 -20.71 -2.25 6.86
CA MET A 141 -21.02 -2.42 8.27
C MET A 141 -20.08 -3.42 8.94
N MET A 142 -19.85 -4.53 8.26
CA MET A 142 -19.01 -5.61 8.72
C MET A 142 -18.28 -6.24 7.54
N ARG A 143 -17.13 -6.85 7.83
CA ARG A 143 -16.36 -7.66 6.90
C ARG A 143 -16.03 -8.99 7.55
N ILE A 144 -16.53 -10.08 6.96
CA ILE A 144 -16.27 -11.46 7.41
C ILE A 144 -15.65 -12.22 6.24
N GLN A 145 -14.36 -12.53 6.31
CA GLN A 145 -13.60 -13.11 5.21
C GLN A 145 -12.51 -14.05 5.69
N ARG A 146 -12.08 -15.03 4.88
CA ARG A 146 -10.92 -15.89 5.18
C ARG A 146 -11.01 -16.63 6.55
N ASN A 147 -12.22 -16.94 7.02
CA ASN A 147 -12.46 -17.80 8.19
C ASN A 147 -12.89 -19.18 7.70
N ARG A 148 -11.90 -20.00 7.31
CA ARG A 148 -12.08 -21.23 6.53
C ARG A 148 -13.13 -22.19 7.10
N ASP A 149 -13.15 -22.34 8.42
CA ASP A 149 -13.97 -23.34 9.10
C ASP A 149 -15.30 -22.78 9.63
N LEU A 150 -15.69 -21.55 9.25
CA LEU A 150 -16.86 -20.88 9.80
C LEU A 150 -18.18 -21.50 9.29
N GLU A 151 -18.83 -22.29 10.15
CA GLU A 151 -20.00 -23.13 9.82
C GLU A 151 -21.29 -22.32 9.61
N ASN A 152 -21.43 -21.14 10.24
CA ASN A 152 -22.69 -20.40 10.28
C ASN A 152 -22.74 -19.18 9.34
N ILE A 153 -21.97 -19.23 8.26
CA ILE A 153 -21.85 -18.12 7.30
C ILE A 153 -23.18 -17.78 6.61
N ASP A 154 -24.01 -18.78 6.30
CA ASP A 154 -25.31 -18.56 5.65
C ASP A 154 -26.32 -17.87 6.57
N MET A 155 -26.28 -18.19 7.87
CA MET A 155 -27.08 -17.50 8.88
C MET A 155 -26.67 -16.03 8.99
N LEU A 156 -25.36 -15.75 8.97
CA LEU A 156 -24.82 -14.39 8.98
C LEU A 156 -25.25 -13.63 7.71
N LYS A 157 -25.12 -14.24 6.53
CA LYS A 157 -25.60 -13.66 5.28
C LYS A 157 -27.09 -13.37 5.33
N TYR A 158 -27.91 -14.32 5.80
CA TYR A 158 -29.35 -14.12 5.91
C TYR A 158 -29.70 -12.95 6.84
N ALA A 159 -29.09 -12.88 8.02
CA ALA A 159 -29.33 -11.82 9.00
C ALA A 159 -28.85 -10.43 8.53
N PHE A 160 -27.82 -10.38 7.68
CA PHE A 160 -27.12 -9.14 7.32
C PHE A 160 -27.15 -8.80 5.83
N LYS A 161 -27.90 -9.54 5.00
CA LYS A 161 -27.98 -9.38 3.53
C LYS A 161 -28.22 -7.93 3.10
N ASN A 162 -29.09 -7.24 3.83
CA ASN A 162 -29.52 -5.88 3.49
C ASN A 162 -28.70 -4.79 4.21
N LYS A 163 -27.64 -5.14 4.96
CA LYS A 163 -26.94 -4.23 5.87
C LYS A 163 -25.53 -3.85 5.44
N ASN A 164 -25.25 -3.74 4.14
CA ASN A 164 -23.92 -3.39 3.60
C ASN A 164 -22.80 -4.24 4.24
N ALA A 165 -23.05 -5.53 4.42
CA ALA A 165 -22.11 -6.48 5.01
C ALA A 165 -21.33 -7.19 3.91
N LEU A 166 -20.01 -7.20 4.00
CA LEU A 166 -19.15 -7.98 3.12
C LEU A 166 -18.85 -9.33 3.77
N ILE A 167 -19.66 -10.34 3.47
CA ILE A 167 -19.51 -11.71 3.99
C ILE A 167 -19.18 -12.61 2.79
N LEU A 168 -17.97 -13.14 2.74
CA LEU A 168 -17.52 -13.98 1.63
C LEU A 168 -18.27 -15.33 1.60
N GLU A 169 -18.28 -15.99 0.45
CA GLU A 169 -18.95 -17.28 0.25
C GLU A 169 -18.16 -18.47 0.84
N ASP A 170 -18.83 -19.61 1.08
CA ASP A 170 -18.13 -20.84 1.50
C ASP A 170 -17.13 -21.26 0.40
N GLY A 171 -15.90 -21.57 0.82
CA GLY A 171 -14.82 -21.85 -0.12
C GLY A 171 -14.33 -20.63 -0.92
N GLU A 172 -14.69 -19.40 -0.53
CA GLU A 172 -14.15 -18.20 -1.14
C GLU A 172 -12.76 -17.83 -0.58
N CYS A 173 -11.83 -17.60 -1.49
CA CYS A 173 -10.47 -17.16 -1.21
C CYS A 173 -10.23 -15.78 -1.80
N HIS A 174 -9.70 -14.87 -0.99
CA HIS A 174 -9.34 -13.54 -1.45
C HIS A 174 -7.84 -13.47 -1.76
N ILE A 175 -7.50 -13.23 -3.04
CA ILE A 175 -6.13 -13.22 -3.54
C ILE A 175 -5.69 -11.78 -3.78
N THR A 176 -4.72 -11.34 -2.98
CA THR A 176 -4.15 -9.98 -3.04
C THR A 176 -2.74 -9.94 -3.64
N LYS A 177 -2.14 -11.11 -3.86
CA LYS A 177 -0.79 -11.26 -4.38
C LYS A 177 -0.81 -12.17 -5.59
N GLU A 178 0.23 -12.04 -6.41
CA GLU A 178 0.52 -12.97 -7.47
C GLU A 178 0.58 -14.41 -6.94
N LEU A 179 -0.11 -15.31 -7.63
CA LEU A 179 -0.03 -16.73 -7.31
C LEU A 179 1.33 -17.21 -7.77
N THR A 180 2.05 -17.88 -6.86
CA THR A 180 3.31 -18.58 -7.15
C THR A 180 3.13 -20.10 -7.16
N THR A 181 1.98 -20.61 -6.69
CA THR A 181 1.60 -22.03 -6.70
C THR A 181 0.09 -22.18 -6.56
N PHE A 182 -0.49 -23.24 -7.15
CA PHE A 182 -1.91 -23.60 -6.95
C PHE A 182 -2.19 -24.16 -5.55
N ASN A 183 -1.18 -24.61 -4.80
CA ASN A 183 -1.39 -25.22 -3.47
C ASN A 183 -2.12 -24.30 -2.50
N GLY A 184 -1.83 -22.99 -2.55
CA GLY A 184 -2.48 -21.98 -1.72
C GLY A 184 -3.97 -21.78 -2.00
N ILE A 185 -4.47 -22.30 -3.14
CA ILE A 185 -5.85 -22.15 -3.56
C ILE A 185 -6.58 -23.46 -3.86
N THR A 186 -5.96 -24.61 -3.60
CA THR A 186 -6.53 -25.94 -3.93
C THR A 186 -7.93 -26.20 -3.35
N ASN A 187 -8.26 -25.58 -2.22
CA ASN A 187 -9.57 -25.71 -1.57
C ASN A 187 -10.54 -24.55 -1.88
N CYS A 188 -10.14 -23.63 -2.76
CA CYS A 188 -10.95 -22.47 -3.13
C CYS A 188 -11.94 -22.87 -4.22
N LYS A 189 -13.23 -22.73 -3.92
CA LYS A 189 -14.31 -22.83 -4.91
C LYS A 189 -14.51 -21.48 -5.62
N ILE A 190 -14.32 -20.39 -4.89
CA ILE A 190 -14.54 -19.03 -5.37
C ILE A 190 -13.25 -18.25 -5.13
N ILE A 191 -12.78 -17.50 -6.11
CA ILE A 191 -11.66 -16.57 -5.91
C ILE A 191 -12.16 -15.16 -6.10
N SER A 192 -11.83 -14.27 -5.16
CA SER A 192 -12.00 -12.82 -5.32
C SER A 192 -10.65 -12.10 -5.34
N GLY A 193 -10.61 -10.98 -6.06
CA GLY A 193 -9.39 -10.18 -6.26
C GLY A 193 -8.74 -10.42 -7.62
N ASN A 194 -7.71 -9.61 -7.92
CA ASN A 194 -6.99 -9.71 -9.19
C ASN A 194 -5.94 -10.82 -9.11
N ILE A 195 -6.19 -11.88 -9.86
CA ILE A 195 -5.35 -13.07 -9.94
C ILE A 195 -4.34 -12.86 -11.07
N THR A 196 -3.06 -12.90 -10.72
CA THR A 196 -1.99 -13.04 -11.72
C THR A 196 -1.31 -14.39 -11.47
N ILE A 197 -1.26 -15.21 -12.50
CA ILE A 197 -0.52 -16.45 -12.58
C ILE A 197 0.65 -16.17 -13.51
N SER A 198 1.86 -16.09 -12.96
CA SER A 198 3.07 -15.83 -13.74
C SER A 198 4.08 -16.97 -13.65
N SER A 199 5.17 -16.81 -14.40
CA SER A 199 6.24 -17.78 -14.64
C SER A 199 6.59 -18.65 -13.44
N SER A 200 6.86 -19.94 -13.70
CA SER A 200 7.21 -21.05 -12.78
C SER A 200 6.04 -21.90 -12.25
N ILE A 201 4.78 -21.53 -12.49
CA ILE A 201 3.66 -22.36 -12.05
C ILE A 201 3.47 -23.57 -12.98
N GLU A 202 3.51 -24.77 -12.38
CA GLU A 202 3.12 -26.02 -13.03
C GLU A 202 1.60 -26.10 -13.25
N ASN A 203 1.15 -27.02 -14.10
CA ASN A 203 -0.28 -27.25 -14.32
C ASN A 203 -1.02 -27.45 -12.99
N PRO A 204 -2.23 -26.91 -12.83
CA PRO A 204 -3.00 -27.13 -11.62
C PRO A 204 -3.24 -28.62 -11.37
N PRO A 205 -3.39 -29.06 -10.10
CA PRO A 205 -3.73 -30.44 -9.78
C PRO A 205 -4.97 -30.91 -10.56
N ALA A 206 -5.01 -32.18 -10.97
CA ALA A 206 -6.09 -32.71 -11.83
C ALA A 206 -7.51 -32.52 -11.25
N ASN A 207 -7.63 -32.44 -9.92
CA ASN A 207 -8.86 -32.22 -9.17
C ASN A 207 -9.16 -30.75 -8.85
N PHE A 208 -8.33 -29.81 -9.29
CA PHE A 208 -8.57 -28.39 -9.08
C PHE A 208 -9.77 -27.92 -9.90
N ARG A 209 -10.79 -27.39 -9.23
CA ARG A 209 -12.05 -26.94 -9.83
C ARG A 209 -12.47 -25.61 -9.24
N LEU A 210 -12.32 -24.54 -10.03
CA LEU A 210 -12.85 -23.23 -9.69
C LEU A 210 -14.29 -23.12 -10.18
N GLN A 211 -15.17 -22.62 -9.32
CA GLN A 211 -16.57 -22.39 -9.66
C GLN A 211 -16.81 -20.94 -10.05
N LYS A 212 -16.11 -19.99 -9.41
CA LYS A 212 -16.33 -18.56 -9.65
C LYS A 212 -15.07 -17.74 -9.47
N ILE A 213 -14.87 -16.77 -10.36
CA ILE A 213 -13.82 -15.75 -10.25
C ILE A 213 -14.50 -14.37 -10.19
N SER A 214 -14.25 -13.66 -9.09
CA SER A 214 -14.69 -12.29 -8.80
C SER A 214 -13.47 -11.35 -8.82
N GLY A 215 -12.86 -11.20 -9.99
CA GLY A 215 -11.80 -10.24 -10.26
C GLY A 215 -11.16 -10.47 -11.63
N CYS A 216 -10.04 -9.79 -11.90
CA CYS A 216 -9.28 -10.03 -13.13
C CYS A 216 -8.47 -11.32 -13.02
N LEU A 217 -8.41 -12.13 -14.07
CA LEU A 217 -7.49 -13.26 -14.19
C LEU A 217 -6.48 -12.97 -15.31
N ARG A 218 -5.19 -13.01 -14.98
CA ARG A 218 -4.08 -12.95 -15.93
C ARG A 218 -3.25 -14.21 -15.80
N ILE A 219 -3.00 -14.87 -16.93
CA ILE A 219 -2.08 -16.01 -17.05
C ILE A 219 -1.04 -15.61 -18.09
N ASP A 220 0.21 -15.40 -17.67
CA ASP A 220 1.24 -14.84 -18.54
C ASP A 220 2.62 -15.42 -18.22
N GLY A 221 3.39 -15.78 -19.25
CA GLY A 221 4.72 -16.37 -19.10
C GLY A 221 4.75 -17.70 -18.32
N THR A 222 3.65 -18.45 -18.28
CA THR A 222 3.53 -19.72 -17.56
C THR A 222 3.83 -20.94 -18.42
N ASN A 223 4.22 -22.06 -17.81
CA ASN A 223 4.33 -23.37 -18.48
C ASN A 223 2.99 -24.15 -18.50
N ILE A 224 1.88 -23.50 -18.13
CA ILE A 224 0.55 -24.12 -18.14
C ILE A 224 0.16 -24.43 -19.57
N THR A 225 0.00 -25.71 -19.88
CA THR A 225 -0.38 -26.20 -21.21
C THR A 225 -1.88 -26.48 -21.33
N ASN A 226 -2.59 -26.49 -20.20
CA ASN A 226 -4.01 -26.83 -20.13
C ASN A 226 -4.74 -25.87 -19.17
N ILE A 227 -5.85 -25.28 -19.63
CA ILE A 227 -6.69 -24.33 -18.88
C ILE A 227 -8.08 -24.89 -18.54
N ASP A 228 -8.26 -26.21 -18.56
CA ASP A 228 -9.54 -26.90 -18.31
C ASP A 228 -10.07 -26.62 -16.91
N PHE A 229 -9.23 -26.25 -15.95
CA PHE A 229 -9.67 -25.80 -14.63
C PHE A 229 -10.52 -24.51 -14.67
N LEU A 230 -10.53 -23.80 -15.80
CA LEU A 230 -11.38 -22.64 -16.07
C LEU A 230 -12.65 -22.98 -16.86
N SER A 231 -12.81 -24.22 -17.34
CA SER A 231 -13.92 -24.61 -18.23
C SER A 231 -15.31 -24.41 -17.58
N ASP A 232 -15.39 -24.63 -16.27
CA ASP A 232 -16.63 -24.51 -15.49
C ASP A 232 -16.72 -23.21 -14.66
N VAL A 233 -15.81 -22.26 -14.87
CA VAL A 233 -15.74 -21.03 -14.07
C VAL A 233 -16.81 -20.03 -14.49
N THR A 234 -17.66 -19.65 -13.54
CA THR A 234 -18.52 -18.48 -13.68
C THR A 234 -17.72 -17.21 -13.39
N TYR A 235 -17.57 -16.34 -14.39
CA TYR A 235 -16.97 -15.03 -14.18
C TYR A 235 -18.03 -14.09 -13.60
N GLY A 236 -17.76 -13.50 -12.44
CA GLY A 236 -18.60 -12.42 -11.91
C GLY A 236 -18.64 -11.26 -12.91
N GLN A 237 -19.68 -10.42 -12.83
CA GLN A 237 -19.67 -9.13 -13.52
C GLN A 237 -18.54 -8.27 -12.95
N VAL A 238 -17.37 -8.44 -13.53
CA VAL A 238 -16.21 -7.61 -13.27
C VAL A 238 -16.00 -6.90 -14.57
N THR A 239 -16.12 -5.57 -14.54
CA THR A 239 -15.38 -4.75 -15.49
C THR A 239 -13.91 -4.94 -15.16
N CYS A 240 -13.38 -6.06 -15.62
CA CYS A 240 -12.03 -6.13 -16.07
C CYS A 240 -12.03 -5.16 -17.24
N THR A 241 -11.88 -3.88 -16.95
CA THR A 241 -11.27 -3.02 -17.94
C THR A 241 -9.98 -3.76 -18.20
N ARG A 242 -9.92 -4.50 -19.33
CA ARG A 242 -8.73 -4.48 -20.16
C ARG A 242 -8.30 -3.05 -19.99
N GLY A 243 -7.26 -2.80 -19.21
CA GLY A 243 -6.61 -1.52 -19.32
C GLY A 243 -6.45 -1.42 -20.83
N LYS A 244 -7.21 -0.53 -21.47
CA LYS A 244 -6.74 0.11 -22.66
C LYS A 244 -5.37 0.54 -22.17
N HIS A 245 -4.34 -0.23 -22.54
CA HIS A 245 -3.05 -0.09 -21.92
C HIS A 245 -2.65 1.35 -22.25
N ASP A 246 -2.91 2.27 -21.33
CA ASP A 246 -1.92 3.27 -20.98
C ASP A 246 -0.66 2.44 -20.92
N SER A 247 0.17 2.56 -21.94
CA SER A 247 1.21 1.61 -22.29
C SER A 247 2.28 1.69 -21.20
N ALA A 248 1.97 1.03 -20.09
CA ALA A 248 2.68 1.09 -18.85
C ALA A 248 3.68 -0.04 -18.84
N CYS A 249 4.94 0.32 -18.77
CA CYS A 249 6.06 -0.59 -18.85
C CYS A 249 6.76 -0.61 -17.50
N ARG A 250 7.11 -1.80 -17.03
CA ARG A 250 7.90 -1.92 -15.80
C ARG A 250 9.34 -1.52 -16.07
N ALA A 251 9.89 -0.68 -15.22
CA ALA A 251 11.28 -0.27 -15.30
C ALA A 251 12.22 -1.47 -15.17
N ARG A 252 13.32 -1.43 -15.93
CA ARG A 252 14.39 -2.42 -15.98
C ARG A 252 15.71 -1.68 -16.30
N PRO A 253 16.88 -2.26 -15.99
CA PRO A 253 18.16 -1.68 -16.40
C PRO A 253 18.17 -1.40 -17.90
N ILE A 254 18.49 -0.16 -18.28
CA ILE A 254 18.49 0.28 -19.67
C ILE A 254 19.85 -0.10 -20.27
N THR A 255 19.84 -0.99 -21.25
CA THR A 255 20.97 -1.37 -22.08
C THR A 255 20.57 -1.27 -23.54
N SER A 256 21.53 -1.38 -24.47
CA SER A 256 21.24 -1.47 -25.90
C SER A 256 20.31 -2.63 -26.27
N GLU A 257 20.27 -3.68 -25.44
CA GLU A 257 19.42 -4.86 -25.64
C GLU A 257 18.00 -4.67 -25.08
N THR A 258 17.86 -3.99 -23.93
CA THR A 258 16.58 -3.87 -23.22
C THR A 258 15.77 -2.64 -23.62
N ILE A 259 16.41 -1.63 -24.21
CA ILE A 259 15.78 -0.34 -24.53
C ILE A 259 14.58 -0.46 -25.48
N SER A 260 14.60 -1.43 -26.40
CA SER A 260 13.50 -1.69 -27.34
C SER A 260 12.21 -2.12 -26.64
N SER A 261 12.29 -2.69 -25.43
CA SER A 261 11.12 -3.06 -24.63
C SER A 261 10.31 -1.86 -24.13
N PHE A 262 10.88 -0.66 -24.22
CA PHE A 262 10.20 0.59 -23.88
C PHE A 262 9.52 1.24 -25.09
N GLN A 263 9.62 0.65 -26.28
CA GLN A 263 8.94 1.16 -27.46
C GLN A 263 7.42 1.11 -27.24
N ASN A 264 6.76 2.24 -27.50
CA ASN A 264 5.33 2.48 -27.29
C ASN A 264 4.91 2.71 -25.85
N CYS A 265 5.82 2.78 -24.88
CA CYS A 265 5.43 3.06 -23.50
C CYS A 265 4.99 4.53 -23.33
N LYS A 266 3.84 4.71 -22.68
CA LYS A 266 3.33 6.00 -22.18
C LYS A 266 3.63 6.18 -20.71
N LYS A 267 3.73 5.08 -19.95
CA LYS A 267 4.00 5.13 -18.50
C LYS A 267 5.13 4.20 -18.13
N ILE A 268 5.95 4.58 -17.17
CA ILE A 268 6.99 3.72 -16.62
C ILE A 268 6.73 3.51 -15.14
N LEU A 269 6.66 2.25 -14.72
CA LEU A 269 6.45 1.83 -13.34
C LEU A 269 7.79 1.40 -12.73
N GLY A 270 8.35 2.21 -11.83
CA GLY A 270 9.67 2.02 -11.22
C GLY A 270 10.71 3.06 -11.68
N ASN A 271 11.95 2.89 -11.22
CA ASN A 271 13.03 3.85 -11.50
C ASN A 271 13.53 3.73 -12.94
N LEU A 272 13.50 4.84 -13.68
CA LEU A 272 14.14 4.94 -14.98
C LEU A 272 15.58 5.42 -14.82
N GLU A 273 16.54 4.53 -15.05
CA GLU A 273 17.97 4.78 -14.84
C GLU A 273 18.74 4.77 -16.17
N ILE A 274 19.10 5.94 -16.69
CA ILE A 274 19.96 6.12 -17.87
C ILE A 274 21.39 6.35 -17.37
N ILE A 275 22.20 5.29 -17.39
CA ILE A 275 23.56 5.28 -16.86
C ILE A 275 24.55 4.99 -17.98
N GLY A 276 25.60 5.81 -18.12
CA GLY A 276 26.69 5.48 -19.05
C GLY A 276 26.34 5.56 -20.54
N TRP A 277 25.21 6.19 -20.89
CA TRP A 277 24.72 6.20 -22.27
C TRP A 277 25.63 7.02 -23.20
N PRO A 278 25.97 6.51 -24.41
CA PRO A 278 26.83 7.21 -25.36
C PRO A 278 26.16 8.47 -25.95
N GLU A 279 26.89 9.18 -26.82
CA GLU A 279 26.40 10.42 -27.45
C GLU A 279 25.20 10.19 -28.39
N ASP A 280 25.10 9.02 -29.04
CA ASP A 280 23.95 8.69 -29.87
C ASP A 280 22.70 8.39 -29.03
N VAL A 281 21.75 9.32 -29.08
CA VAL A 281 20.48 9.25 -28.34
C VAL A 281 19.35 8.60 -29.14
N SER A 282 19.56 8.19 -30.40
CA SER A 282 18.48 7.75 -31.30
C SER A 282 17.59 6.64 -30.70
N GLN A 283 18.21 5.68 -30.00
CA GLN A 283 17.47 4.61 -29.31
C GLN A 283 16.66 5.13 -28.10
N LEU A 284 17.21 6.08 -27.34
CA LEU A 284 16.51 6.73 -26.22
C LEU A 284 15.32 7.54 -26.73
N GLN A 285 15.47 8.25 -27.85
CA GLN A 285 14.39 9.00 -28.48
C GLN A 285 13.24 8.08 -28.90
N GLN A 286 13.57 6.94 -29.52
CA GLN A 286 12.56 5.98 -29.96
C GLN A 286 11.84 5.31 -28.78
N ALA A 287 12.57 5.01 -27.70
CA ALA A 287 12.03 4.36 -26.51
C ALA A 287 11.21 5.31 -25.64
N PHE A 288 11.71 6.52 -25.39
CA PHE A 288 11.17 7.41 -24.35
C PHE A 288 10.46 8.65 -24.88
N GLY A 289 10.46 8.89 -26.19
CA GLY A 289 9.80 10.05 -26.80
C GLY A 289 8.29 10.13 -26.55
N ASN A 290 7.64 8.97 -26.37
CA ASN A 290 6.20 8.86 -26.10
C ASN A 290 5.86 8.67 -24.61
N VAL A 291 6.86 8.61 -23.73
CA VAL A 291 6.62 8.42 -22.29
C VAL A 291 6.09 9.72 -21.71
N GLU A 292 4.92 9.63 -21.10
CA GLU A 292 4.18 10.73 -20.47
C GLU A 292 4.36 10.75 -18.94
N GLU A 293 4.50 9.58 -18.31
CA GLU A 293 4.56 9.47 -16.85
C GLU A 293 5.67 8.51 -16.39
N ILE A 294 6.42 8.90 -15.37
CA ILE A 294 7.36 8.03 -14.65
C ILE A 294 6.92 7.94 -13.19
N HIS A 295 6.47 6.75 -12.78
CA HIS A 295 6.10 6.40 -11.41
C HIS A 295 7.31 5.77 -10.72
N GLY A 296 8.33 6.59 -10.47
CA GLY A 296 9.60 6.25 -9.84
C GLY A 296 10.62 7.37 -9.99
N GLN A 297 11.89 7.07 -9.72
CA GLN A 297 12.98 8.01 -9.94
C GLN A 297 13.36 8.09 -11.43
N LEU A 298 13.53 9.29 -11.96
CA LEU A 298 14.30 9.53 -13.17
C LEU A 298 15.77 9.82 -12.79
N LEU A 299 16.68 8.90 -13.10
CA LEU A 299 18.11 9.04 -12.88
C LEU A 299 18.86 9.10 -14.22
N ILE A 300 19.64 10.15 -14.44
CA ILE A 300 20.50 10.32 -15.61
C ILE A 300 21.92 10.62 -15.13
N THR A 301 22.85 9.68 -15.31
CA THR A 301 24.21 9.83 -14.78
C THR A 301 25.30 9.24 -15.65
N ASN A 302 26.47 9.89 -15.64
CA ASN A 302 27.66 9.43 -16.38
C ASN A 302 27.40 9.26 -17.89
N THR A 303 26.50 10.03 -18.47
CA THR A 303 26.15 9.94 -19.89
C THR A 303 26.91 10.96 -20.74
N SER A 304 26.97 10.72 -22.04
CA SER A 304 27.49 11.64 -23.06
C SER A 304 26.40 12.37 -23.84
N ILE A 305 25.14 12.34 -23.36
CA ILE A 305 24.02 13.04 -24.00
C ILE A 305 24.19 14.56 -23.91
N LYS A 306 23.75 15.29 -24.94
CA LYS A 306 23.82 16.77 -24.98
C LYS A 306 22.58 17.46 -24.42
N SER A 307 21.41 16.85 -24.57
CA SER A 307 20.14 17.45 -24.20
C SER A 307 19.12 16.41 -23.70
N THR A 308 18.35 16.76 -22.67
CA THR A 308 17.19 15.95 -22.24
C THR A 308 15.95 16.20 -23.10
N ALA A 309 15.86 17.33 -23.80
CA ALA A 309 14.69 17.70 -24.61
C ALA A 309 14.52 16.75 -25.81
N ASP A 310 15.64 16.24 -26.30
CA ASP A 310 15.66 15.31 -27.42
C ASP A 310 15.04 13.96 -27.06
N ILE A 311 15.14 13.56 -25.79
CA ILE A 311 14.71 12.25 -25.28
C ILE A 311 13.27 12.29 -24.79
N PHE A 312 12.90 13.28 -23.97
CA PHE A 312 11.63 13.30 -23.22
C PHE A 312 10.62 14.30 -23.79
N LYS A 313 10.18 14.08 -25.04
CA LYS A 313 9.27 14.99 -25.74
C LYS A 313 7.89 15.08 -25.08
N SER A 314 7.40 13.95 -24.54
CA SER A 314 6.03 13.85 -24.01
C SER A 314 5.97 13.76 -22.49
N LEU A 315 7.10 13.81 -21.78
CA LEU A 315 7.14 13.56 -20.34
C LEU A 315 6.48 14.69 -19.57
N ARG A 316 5.36 14.38 -18.91
CA ARG A 316 4.51 15.30 -18.16
C ARG A 316 4.65 15.16 -16.65
N VAL A 317 4.86 13.92 -16.19
CA VAL A 317 4.81 13.62 -14.76
C VAL A 317 5.98 12.75 -14.33
N VAL A 318 6.64 13.13 -13.23
CA VAL A 318 7.59 12.26 -12.51
C VAL A 318 7.25 12.22 -11.03
N GLU A 319 6.83 11.06 -10.53
CA GLU A 319 6.40 10.88 -9.13
C GLU A 319 7.20 9.78 -8.46
N ASN A 320 7.73 10.05 -7.28
CA ASN A 320 8.46 9.06 -6.51
C ASN A 320 8.03 9.06 -5.04
N HIS A 321 7.26 8.03 -4.67
CA HIS A 321 6.81 7.76 -3.30
C HIS A 321 7.77 6.84 -2.51
N GLY A 322 8.97 6.60 -3.06
CA GLY A 322 9.98 5.77 -2.41
C GLY A 322 10.60 6.45 -1.18
N PRO A 323 11.01 5.68 -0.15
CA PRO A 323 11.56 6.23 1.10
C PRO A 323 12.89 6.99 0.91
N THR A 324 13.60 6.73 -0.18
CA THR A 324 14.83 7.44 -0.60
C THR A 324 14.60 8.35 -1.81
N GLY A 325 13.35 8.41 -2.26
CA GLY A 325 12.99 8.61 -3.65
C GLY A 325 12.86 10.08 -4.02
N ARG A 326 14.00 10.73 -4.30
CA ARG A 326 13.97 11.95 -5.11
C ARG A 326 13.37 11.61 -6.46
N ALA A 327 12.52 12.47 -6.99
CA ALA A 327 11.84 12.23 -8.25
C ALA A 327 12.81 12.32 -9.43
N VAL A 328 13.68 13.33 -9.45
CA VAL A 328 14.63 13.55 -10.56
C VAL A 328 16.06 13.72 -10.04
N ILE A 329 17.00 12.97 -10.61
CA ILE A 329 18.44 13.09 -10.36
C ILE A 329 19.19 13.12 -11.68
N ILE A 330 19.87 14.23 -11.98
CA ILE A 330 20.70 14.37 -13.19
C ILE A 330 22.10 14.78 -12.75
N LYS A 331 23.09 13.90 -12.87
CA LYS A 331 24.44 14.18 -12.36
C LYS A 331 25.57 13.63 -13.21
N ASP A 332 26.74 14.24 -13.14
CA ASP A 332 27.98 13.69 -13.71
C ASP A 332 27.93 13.40 -15.23
N ASN A 333 27.19 14.20 -16.02
CA ASN A 333 27.09 14.02 -17.46
C ASN A 333 28.07 14.98 -18.15
N SER A 334 29.10 14.44 -18.80
CA SER A 334 30.26 15.26 -19.24
C SER A 334 29.94 16.22 -20.38
N ASN A 335 28.93 15.87 -21.20
CA ASN A 335 28.58 16.59 -22.43
C ASN A 335 27.17 17.22 -22.34
N LEU A 336 26.53 17.21 -21.18
CA LEU A 336 25.16 17.69 -21.03
C LEU A 336 25.12 19.22 -21.03
N GLU A 337 24.70 19.78 -22.16
CA GLU A 337 24.64 21.22 -22.40
C GLU A 337 23.28 21.80 -22.00
N LEU A 338 22.19 21.02 -22.14
CA LEU A 338 20.82 21.48 -21.95
C LEU A 338 19.96 20.50 -21.15
N ILE A 339 19.36 20.97 -20.05
CA ILE A 339 18.31 20.23 -19.33
C ILE A 339 16.99 20.96 -19.54
N GLN A 340 16.17 20.39 -20.41
CA GLN A 340 14.86 20.90 -20.80
C GLN A 340 13.90 19.72 -21.00
N ILE A 341 12.71 19.82 -20.41
CA ILE A 341 11.60 18.86 -20.54
C ILE A 341 10.34 19.70 -20.68
N ASP A 342 10.01 20.10 -21.90
CA ASP A 342 9.01 21.15 -22.16
C ASP A 342 7.60 20.76 -21.74
N SER A 343 7.29 19.48 -21.85
CA SER A 343 5.97 18.92 -21.51
C SER A 343 5.78 18.68 -20.01
N LEU A 344 6.79 18.95 -19.18
CA LEU A 344 6.73 18.62 -17.75
C LEU A 344 5.72 19.51 -17.03
N GLU A 345 4.73 18.87 -16.40
CA GLU A 345 3.66 19.51 -15.64
C GLU A 345 3.91 19.37 -14.15
N SER A 346 4.28 18.17 -13.70
CA SER A 346 4.40 17.83 -12.28
C SER A 346 5.67 17.03 -11.96
N ILE A 347 6.29 17.38 -10.84
CA ILE A 347 7.29 16.55 -10.16
C ILE A 347 6.83 16.38 -8.71
N HIS A 348 6.68 15.12 -8.28
CA HIS A 348 6.25 14.79 -6.92
C HIS A 348 7.25 13.86 -6.22
N SER A 349 7.56 14.16 -4.97
CA SER A 349 8.40 13.33 -4.11
C SER A 349 7.98 13.51 -2.65
N ASP A 350 7.99 12.41 -1.88
CA ASP A 350 7.77 12.46 -0.44
C ASP A 350 8.97 13.04 0.33
N GLN A 351 10.11 13.23 -0.35
CA GLN A 351 11.30 13.84 0.21
C GLN A 351 11.22 15.38 0.16
N LYS A 352 11.89 16.03 1.12
CA LYS A 352 12.02 17.51 1.14
C LYS A 352 12.67 18.08 -0.12
N THR A 353 13.51 17.28 -0.79
CA THR A 353 14.25 17.65 -2.01
C THR A 353 13.83 16.72 -3.14
N ALA A 354 12.95 17.20 -4.03
CA ALA A 354 12.40 16.38 -5.11
C ALA A 354 13.35 16.22 -6.32
N VAL A 355 14.23 17.20 -6.56
CA VAL A 355 15.10 17.27 -7.74
C VAL A 355 16.55 17.50 -7.32
N ILE A 356 17.50 16.81 -7.95
CA ILE A 356 18.96 17.09 -7.87
C ILE A 356 19.51 17.21 -9.28
N ILE A 357 20.26 18.28 -9.53
CA ILE A 357 21.02 18.49 -10.76
C ILE A 357 22.46 18.85 -10.38
N GLN A 358 23.44 18.01 -10.72
CA GLN A 358 24.85 18.22 -10.38
C GLN A 358 25.74 17.95 -11.61
N GLN A 359 26.19 18.99 -12.31
CA GLN A 359 26.99 18.83 -13.53
C GLN A 359 28.43 19.30 -13.35
N PRO A 360 29.45 18.43 -13.47
CA PRO A 360 30.85 18.79 -13.24
C PRO A 360 31.48 19.60 -14.38
N LYS A 361 30.83 19.72 -15.54
CA LYS A 361 31.40 20.42 -16.71
C LYS A 361 30.42 21.34 -17.44
N ALA A 362 29.25 21.60 -16.86
CA ALA A 362 28.32 22.53 -17.45
C ALA A 362 28.92 23.95 -17.38
N ILE A 363 29.50 24.41 -18.48
CA ILE A 363 29.82 25.83 -18.64
C ILE A 363 28.47 26.54 -18.63
N ILE A 364 28.15 27.20 -17.52
CA ILE A 364 26.99 28.09 -17.45
C ILE A 364 27.36 29.32 -18.27
N THR A 365 27.15 29.24 -19.58
CA THR A 365 27.23 30.40 -20.47
C THR A 365 25.96 31.24 -20.28
N SER A 366 25.97 32.48 -20.75
CA SER A 366 24.75 33.31 -20.83
C SER A 366 23.64 32.70 -21.72
N LYS A 367 23.94 31.61 -22.46
CA LYS A 367 22.99 30.83 -23.25
C LYS A 367 22.48 29.57 -22.52
N THR A 368 23.07 29.19 -21.40
CA THR A 368 22.70 27.99 -20.65
C THR A 368 21.50 28.30 -19.76
N SER A 369 20.29 27.94 -20.21
CA SER A 369 19.06 28.08 -19.42
C SER A 369 18.58 26.74 -18.89
N TYR A 370 18.47 26.62 -17.57
CA TYR A 370 17.76 25.51 -16.93
C TYR A 370 16.32 25.94 -16.67
N ARG A 371 15.40 25.52 -17.55
CA ARG A 371 13.97 25.83 -17.40
C ARG A 371 13.22 24.58 -16.99
N LEU A 372 12.99 24.44 -15.68
CA LEU A 372 12.01 23.51 -15.13
C LEU A 372 10.73 24.29 -14.87
N ARG A 373 9.73 24.12 -15.74
CA ARG A 373 8.35 24.52 -15.43
C ARG A 373 7.73 23.36 -14.68
N VAL A 374 7.28 23.61 -13.46
CA VAL A 374 6.63 22.59 -12.64
C VAL A 374 5.60 23.25 -11.73
N SER A 375 4.39 22.69 -11.69
CA SER A 375 3.45 22.95 -10.60
C SER A 375 3.77 21.99 -9.46
N THR A 376 4.83 22.26 -8.68
CA THR A 376 5.13 21.40 -7.52
C THR A 376 4.33 21.83 -6.30
N SER A 377 3.76 20.87 -5.57
CA SER A 377 3.34 21.05 -4.17
C SER A 377 4.51 20.91 -3.16
N GLY A 378 5.73 20.64 -3.66
CA GLY A 378 6.97 20.48 -2.87
C GLY A 378 8.06 21.52 -3.20
N LYS A 379 9.08 21.60 -2.33
CA LYS A 379 10.25 22.47 -2.53
C LYS A 379 11.19 21.89 -3.61
N VAL A 380 11.53 22.69 -4.61
CA VAL A 380 12.59 22.38 -5.59
C VAL A 380 13.90 22.96 -5.05
N GLU A 381 14.91 22.11 -4.82
CA GLU A 381 16.25 22.55 -4.41
C GLU A 381 17.20 22.32 -5.58
N LEU A 382 17.54 23.38 -6.33
CA LEU A 382 18.56 23.31 -7.37
C LEU A 382 19.93 23.60 -6.74
N LYS A 383 20.84 22.63 -6.83
CA LYS A 383 22.25 22.79 -6.43
C LYS A 383 23.16 22.58 -7.62
N ALA A 384 23.45 23.61 -8.41
CA ALA A 384 24.56 23.47 -9.34
C ALA A 384 25.86 23.91 -8.67
N MET A 385 26.83 23.00 -8.68
CA MET A 385 28.21 23.31 -8.37
C MET A 385 28.90 23.62 -9.70
N VAL A 386 29.34 24.87 -9.87
CA VAL A 386 30.22 25.23 -10.98
C VAL A 386 31.64 24.89 -10.52
N SER A 387 32.24 23.86 -11.09
CA SER A 387 33.68 23.68 -10.93
C SER A 387 34.38 24.57 -11.96
N ASN A 388 34.66 25.82 -11.58
CA ASN A 388 35.83 26.49 -12.11
C ASN A 388 37.03 25.89 -11.36
N PRO A 389 38.05 25.31 -12.03
CA PRO A 389 39.19 24.72 -11.34
C PRO A 389 39.93 25.69 -10.41
N ASP A 390 39.77 27.01 -10.59
CA ASP A 390 40.53 28.01 -9.83
C ASP A 390 39.73 28.81 -8.79
N GLU A 391 38.39 28.83 -8.82
CA GLU A 391 37.58 29.61 -7.86
C GLU A 391 36.24 28.91 -7.59
N GLY A 392 36.19 28.06 -6.57
CA GLY A 392 34.98 27.34 -6.14
C GLY A 392 33.91 28.28 -5.55
N GLY A 393 33.15 28.95 -6.41
CA GLY A 393 32.00 29.77 -6.02
C GLY A 393 30.65 29.08 -6.30
N MET A 394 29.70 29.16 -5.36
CA MET A 394 28.30 28.82 -5.63
C MET A 394 27.64 29.93 -6.45
N VAL A 395 27.07 29.61 -7.61
CA VAL A 395 26.29 30.57 -8.42
C VAL A 395 24.81 30.44 -8.04
N PRO A 396 24.12 31.54 -7.69
CA PRO A 396 22.69 31.49 -7.36
C PRO A 396 21.85 31.21 -8.61
N TYR A 397 20.85 30.33 -8.46
CA TYR A 397 19.88 29.99 -9.50
C TYR A 397 18.58 30.77 -9.30
N PHE A 398 18.05 31.31 -10.40
CA PHE A 398 16.69 31.84 -10.44
C PHE A 398 15.73 30.74 -10.85
N VAL A 399 14.96 30.22 -9.90
CA VAL A 399 13.79 29.38 -10.17
C VAL A 399 12.59 30.30 -10.30
N SER A 400 12.13 30.57 -11.52
CA SER A 400 10.87 31.27 -11.72
C SER A 400 9.72 30.28 -11.57
N ASN A 401 9.09 30.27 -10.39
CA ASN A 401 7.83 29.53 -10.20
C ASN A 401 6.68 30.41 -10.71
N THR A 402 6.27 30.22 -11.97
CA THR A 402 5.03 30.83 -12.47
C THR A 402 3.86 29.98 -11.98
N LEU A 403 3.31 30.33 -10.82
CA LEU A 403 1.98 29.91 -10.42
C LEU A 403 0.98 30.61 -11.34
N ASN A 404 0.42 29.89 -12.31
CA ASN A 404 -0.83 30.32 -12.93
C ASN A 404 -1.93 30.10 -11.88
N VAL A 405 -2.38 31.19 -11.26
CA VAL A 405 -3.56 31.23 -10.37
C VAL A 405 -4.82 31.21 -11.20
#